data_AF-A0A1G5UMK2-F1
#
_entry.id   AF-A0A1G5UMK2-F1
#
_cell.length_a   1.000
_cell.length_b   1.000
_cell.length_c   1.000
_cell.angle_alpha   90.00
_cell.angle_beta   90.00
_cell.angle_gamma   90.00
#
_symmetry.space_group_name_H-M   'P 1'
#
loop_
_entity.id
_entity.type
_entity.pdbx_description
1 polymer ?
#
loop_
_entity_poly.entity_id
_entity_poly.type
_entity_poly.pdbx_seq_one_letter_code
_entity_poly.pdbx_strand_id
1 'polypeptide(L)'
;MTRRRAAQLAPALFLAVGVPTGASAANRFDGAWSVTATAESGTCTGPYSYPIVIRHGLVDEAGGNGVDASGRAGADGRIIGTIRKGLASVSVSGRLRGSAGAGRWTLSGLGACAGRWTARRTG
;
A
#
# COMPACT_ATOMS: atom_id res chain seq x y z
N MET A 1 14.00 37.20 -72.49
CA MET A 1 13.02 37.53 -71.42
C MET A 1 12.14 36.32 -71.16
N THR A 2 12.39 35.55 -70.09
CA THR A 2 11.37 34.63 -69.54
C THR A 2 11.68 34.34 -68.08
N ARG A 3 10.68 34.51 -67.21
CA ARG A 3 10.77 34.68 -65.75
C ARG A 3 10.88 33.35 -65.00
N ARG A 4 11.62 33.40 -63.89
CA ARG A 4 11.78 32.43 -62.80
C ARG A 4 10.43 31.95 -62.23
N ARG A 5 10.35 30.69 -61.79
CA ARG A 5 9.51 30.31 -60.64
C ARG A 5 10.32 29.44 -59.68
N ALA A 6 10.43 29.95 -58.46
CA ALA A 6 11.25 29.45 -57.38
C ALA A 6 10.60 28.25 -56.68
N ALA A 7 11.48 27.38 -56.16
CA ALA A 7 11.15 26.29 -55.26
C ALA A 7 10.47 26.79 -53.98
N GLN A 8 9.47 26.06 -53.50
CA GLN A 8 8.99 26.18 -52.11
C GLN A 8 8.74 24.79 -51.55
N LEU A 9 9.78 24.24 -50.91
CA LEU A 9 9.71 23.07 -50.04
C LEU A 9 9.04 23.51 -48.73
N ALA A 10 7.83 23.01 -48.47
CA ALA A 10 7.12 23.26 -47.22
C ALA A 10 7.67 22.32 -46.11
N PRO A 11 8.10 22.84 -44.94
CA PRO A 11 8.51 22.00 -43.83
C PRO A 11 7.26 21.44 -43.13
N ALA A 12 7.10 20.11 -43.17
CA ALA A 12 6.10 19.40 -42.37
C ALA A 12 6.54 19.41 -40.90
N LEU A 13 5.90 20.23 -40.08
CA LEU A 13 6.09 20.29 -38.63
C LEU A 13 5.44 19.04 -38.00
N PHE A 14 6.22 17.99 -37.75
CA PHE A 14 5.77 16.84 -36.97
C PHE A 14 5.64 17.25 -35.50
N LEU A 15 4.41 17.49 -35.05
CA LEU A 15 4.09 17.55 -33.62
C LEU A 15 4.19 16.14 -33.03
N ALA A 16 5.30 15.86 -32.35
CA ALA A 16 5.40 14.70 -31.47
C ALA A 16 4.51 14.92 -30.25
N VAL A 17 3.31 14.33 -30.26
CA VAL A 17 2.46 14.23 -29.07
C VAL A 17 3.15 13.24 -28.11
N GLY A 18 3.86 13.78 -27.12
CA GLY A 18 4.38 12.99 -26.01
C GLY A 18 3.23 12.38 -25.25
N VAL A 19 3.08 11.05 -25.32
CA VAL A 19 2.17 10.30 -24.47
C VAL A 19 2.71 10.39 -23.04
N PRO A 20 1.99 10.98 -22.07
CA PRO A 20 2.41 10.91 -20.69
C PRO A 20 2.32 9.46 -20.24
N THR A 21 3.46 8.77 -20.19
CA THR A 21 3.58 7.49 -19.48
C THR A 21 3.32 7.80 -18.01
N GLY A 22 2.11 7.53 -17.54
CA GLY A 22 1.71 7.73 -16.16
C GLY A 22 2.64 6.97 -15.23
N ALA A 23 3.63 7.66 -14.66
CA ALA A 23 4.38 7.16 -13.53
C ALA A 23 3.40 7.11 -12.36
N SER A 24 2.90 5.92 -12.04
CA SER A 24 2.20 5.66 -10.78
C SER A 24 3.11 6.14 -9.67
N ALA A 25 2.82 7.29 -9.07
CA ALA A 25 3.62 7.80 -7.97
C ALA A 25 3.60 6.74 -6.87
N ALA A 26 4.72 6.03 -6.71
CA ALA A 26 4.85 4.99 -5.70
C ALA A 26 4.46 5.61 -4.35
N ASN A 27 3.56 4.96 -3.63
CA ASN A 27 3.25 5.43 -2.30
C ASN A 27 4.55 5.31 -1.50
N ARG A 28 4.95 6.35 -0.77
CA ARG A 28 6.23 6.34 -0.03
C ARG A 28 6.38 5.17 0.95
N PHE A 29 5.27 4.54 1.32
CA PHE A 29 5.21 3.37 2.19
C PHE A 29 5.18 2.03 1.45
N ASP A 30 5.16 2.01 0.11
CA ASP A 30 5.25 0.79 -0.69
C ASP A 30 6.53 0.02 -0.36
N GLY A 31 6.47 -1.31 -0.35
CA GLY A 31 7.59 -2.20 0.00
C GLY A 31 7.25 -3.19 1.11
N ALA A 32 8.26 -3.93 1.56
CA ALA A 32 8.13 -4.99 2.56
C ALA A 32 8.23 -4.46 4.00
N TRP A 33 7.39 -5.01 4.87
CA TRP A 33 7.31 -4.65 6.27
C TRP A 33 7.17 -5.90 7.15
N SER A 34 7.71 -5.83 8.35
CA SER A 34 7.44 -6.76 9.44
C SER A 34 6.53 -6.08 10.45
N VAL A 35 5.38 -6.68 10.74
CA VAL A 35 4.40 -6.20 11.72
C VAL A 35 4.40 -7.13 12.92
N THR A 36 4.50 -6.56 14.12
CA THR A 36 4.34 -7.30 15.38
C THR A 36 3.08 -6.82 16.08
N ALA A 37 2.11 -7.72 16.27
CA ALA A 37 0.86 -7.50 16.97
C ALA A 37 0.93 -8.11 18.38
N THR A 38 0.91 -7.27 19.40
CA THR A 38 0.92 -7.68 20.81
C THR A 38 -0.50 -7.66 21.35
N ALA A 39 -0.93 -8.76 21.98
CA ALA A 39 -2.21 -8.82 22.67
C ALA A 39 -2.07 -8.17 24.07
N GLU A 40 -3.07 -7.37 24.44
CA GLU A 40 -3.08 -6.63 25.71
C GLU A 40 -4.32 -6.94 26.54
N SER A 41 -5.38 -7.43 25.91
CA SER A 41 -6.60 -7.84 26.58
C SER A 41 -7.31 -8.96 25.84
N GLY A 42 -8.16 -9.68 26.58
CA GLY A 42 -8.96 -10.78 26.05
C GLY A 42 -8.22 -12.12 26.09
N THR A 43 -8.61 -13.04 25.21
CA THR A 43 -8.18 -14.44 25.24
C THR A 43 -6.89 -14.73 24.47
N CYS A 44 -6.33 -13.73 23.79
CA CYS A 44 -5.13 -13.90 22.96
C CYS A 44 -3.85 -13.67 23.77
N THR A 45 -2.80 -14.44 23.47
CA THR A 45 -1.53 -14.45 24.23
C THR A 45 -0.32 -14.08 23.38
N GLY A 46 -0.51 -13.26 22.33
CA GLY A 46 0.58 -12.78 21.46
C GLY A 46 1.77 -12.16 22.24
N PRO A 47 2.89 -11.91 21.57
CA PRO A 47 2.89 -11.26 20.26
C PRO A 47 2.92 -12.20 19.07
N TYR A 48 2.37 -11.73 17.95
CA TYR A 48 2.38 -12.39 16.66
C TYR A 48 3.12 -11.51 15.64
N SER A 49 3.99 -12.10 14.83
CA SER A 49 4.75 -11.37 13.80
C SER A 49 4.37 -11.82 12.40
N TYR A 50 4.06 -10.86 11.52
CA TYR A 50 3.58 -11.10 10.17
C TYR A 50 4.32 -10.24 9.15
N PRO A 51 4.87 -10.83 8.07
CA PRO A 51 5.37 -10.07 6.94
C PRO A 51 4.21 -9.59 6.06
N ILE A 52 4.23 -8.31 5.69
CA ILE A 52 3.29 -7.72 4.74
C ILE A 52 4.04 -7.00 3.62
N VAL A 53 3.38 -6.82 2.48
CA VAL A 53 3.87 -5.94 1.40
C VAL A 53 2.83 -4.87 1.13
N ILE A 54 3.27 -3.62 1.04
CA ILE A 54 2.42 -2.52 0.59
C ILE A 54 2.71 -2.29 -0.90
N ARG A 55 1.67 -2.37 -1.74
CA ARG A 55 1.75 -2.16 -3.19
C ARG A 55 0.71 -1.14 -3.63
N HIS A 56 1.15 0.00 -4.16
CA HIS A 56 0.26 1.12 -4.53
C HIS A 56 -0.64 1.56 -3.36
N GLY A 57 -0.09 1.51 -2.14
CA GLY A 57 -0.82 1.79 -0.90
C GLY A 57 -1.81 0.71 -0.46
N LEU A 58 -1.93 -0.43 -1.16
CA LEU A 58 -2.73 -1.58 -0.71
C LEU A 58 -1.85 -2.48 0.16
N VAL A 59 -2.36 -2.88 1.32
CA VAL A 59 -1.70 -3.83 2.21
C VAL A 59 -2.05 -5.24 1.75
N ASP A 60 -1.04 -6.02 1.43
CA ASP A 60 -1.17 -7.40 1.00
C ASP A 60 -0.33 -8.31 1.91
N GLU A 61 -0.81 -9.53 2.12
CA GLU A 61 -0.03 -10.52 2.85
C GLU A 61 1.09 -11.04 1.96
N ALA A 62 2.31 -11.09 2.48
CA ALA A 62 3.47 -11.52 1.71
C ALA A 62 3.47 -13.05 1.38
N GLY A 63 2.45 -13.81 1.79
CA GLY A 63 2.50 -15.28 1.82
C GLY A 63 1.25 -16.04 1.35
N GLY A 64 0.18 -15.38 0.87
CA GLY A 64 -0.94 -16.07 0.22
C GLY A 64 -1.77 -17.04 1.08
N ASN A 65 -1.81 -16.85 2.42
CA ASN A 65 -2.38 -17.81 3.38
C ASN A 65 -3.92 -17.87 3.47
N GLY A 66 -4.65 -17.45 2.43
CA GLY A 66 -6.11 -17.56 2.38
C GLY A 66 -6.84 -16.69 3.43
N VAL A 67 -6.24 -15.57 3.82
CA VAL A 67 -6.85 -14.55 4.69
C VAL A 67 -7.37 -13.42 3.81
N ASP A 68 -8.63 -13.06 3.98
CA ASP A 68 -9.21 -11.89 3.30
C ASP A 68 -8.71 -10.63 4.01
N ALA A 69 -7.51 -10.21 3.64
CA ALA A 69 -6.90 -8.98 4.11
C ALA A 69 -7.28 -7.83 3.17
N SER A 70 -8.06 -6.89 3.68
CA SER A 70 -8.33 -5.61 3.01
C SER A 70 -7.69 -4.50 3.85
N GLY A 71 -6.68 -3.82 3.33
CA GLY A 71 -6.02 -2.74 4.06
C GLY A 71 -5.43 -1.70 3.13
N ARG A 72 -5.40 -0.44 3.59
CA ARG A 72 -4.82 0.68 2.84
C ARG A 72 -3.90 1.52 3.70
N ALA A 73 -2.74 1.82 3.16
CA ALA A 73 -1.84 2.87 3.60
C ALA A 73 -2.13 4.14 2.80
N GLY A 74 -2.71 5.15 3.45
CA GLY A 74 -2.90 6.47 2.84
C GLY A 74 -1.57 7.16 2.56
N ALA A 75 -1.59 8.13 1.65
CA ALA A 75 -0.46 9.01 1.40
C ALA A 75 -0.16 9.96 2.58
N ASP A 76 -0.92 9.92 3.68
CA ASP A 76 -0.61 10.57 4.96
C ASP A 76 0.02 9.59 5.98
N GLY A 77 0.17 8.31 5.58
CA GLY A 77 0.64 7.22 6.41
C GLY A 77 -0.45 6.58 7.26
N ARG A 78 -1.71 7.04 7.21
CA ARG A 78 -2.79 6.40 7.95
C ARG A 78 -3.04 5.00 7.41
N ILE A 79 -3.05 4.02 8.31
CA ILE A 79 -3.34 2.62 8.02
C ILE A 79 -4.72 2.31 8.58
N ILE A 80 -5.57 1.76 7.73
CA ILE A 80 -6.83 1.11 8.15
C ILE A 80 -6.94 -0.20 7.39
N GLY A 81 -7.35 -1.26 8.07
CA GLY A 81 -7.61 -2.53 7.43
C GLY A 81 -8.48 -3.45 8.26
N THR A 82 -8.89 -4.53 7.62
CA THR A 82 -9.63 -5.63 8.20
C THR A 82 -9.08 -6.93 7.64
N ILE A 83 -8.86 -7.90 8.52
CA ILE A 83 -8.43 -9.26 8.17
C ILE A 83 -9.55 -10.20 8.61
N ARG A 84 -10.05 -11.03 7.69
CA ARG A 84 -11.13 -11.97 7.99
C ARG A 84 -10.65 -13.41 7.75
N LYS A 85 -11.04 -14.30 8.68
CA LYS A 85 -10.80 -15.74 8.57
C LYS A 85 -11.99 -16.50 9.18
N GLY A 86 -12.84 -17.05 8.32
CA GLY A 86 -14.11 -17.67 8.76
C GLY A 86 -15.00 -16.65 9.49
N LEU A 87 -15.35 -16.94 10.75
CA LEU A 87 -16.16 -16.05 11.61
C LEU A 87 -15.34 -15.01 12.38
N ALA A 88 -14.01 -15.09 12.34
CA ALA A 88 -13.12 -14.15 13.00
C ALA A 88 -12.85 -12.93 12.11
N SER A 89 -12.91 -11.73 12.70
CA SER A 89 -12.60 -10.47 12.02
C SER A 89 -11.70 -9.60 12.87
N VAL A 90 -10.53 -9.23 12.35
CA VAL A 90 -9.57 -8.34 13.00
C VAL A 90 -9.60 -6.98 12.31
N SER A 91 -9.99 -5.95 13.05
CA SER A 91 -9.88 -4.56 12.61
C SER A 91 -8.53 -3.97 13.02
N VAL A 92 -7.88 -3.26 12.11
CA VAL A 92 -6.55 -2.67 12.31
C VAL A 92 -6.61 -1.18 11.98
N SER A 93 -5.99 -0.36 12.84
CA SER A 93 -5.81 1.07 12.57
C SER A 93 -4.48 1.56 13.10
N GLY A 94 -3.89 2.56 12.46
CA GLY A 94 -2.67 3.20 12.96
C GLY A 94 -2.04 4.15 11.94
N ARG A 95 -0.74 4.36 12.08
CA ARG A 95 0.01 5.28 11.20
C ARG A 95 1.45 4.82 10.98
N LEU A 96 1.90 4.95 9.74
CA LEU A 96 3.30 4.81 9.32
C LEU A 96 3.99 6.18 9.31
N ARG A 97 5.26 6.19 9.71
CA ARG A 97 6.17 7.34 9.69
C ARG A 97 7.56 6.86 9.31
N GLY A 98 8.06 7.30 8.15
CA GLY A 98 9.34 6.82 7.62
C GLY A 98 9.34 5.30 7.44
N SER A 99 10.29 4.63 8.08
CA SER A 99 10.45 3.16 8.06
C SER A 99 9.83 2.45 9.28
N ALA A 100 9.00 3.13 10.05
CA ALA A 100 8.33 2.57 11.23
C ALA A 100 6.82 2.86 11.24
N GLY A 101 6.07 2.10 12.03
CA GLY A 101 4.64 2.29 12.21
C GLY A 101 4.14 1.75 13.53
N ALA A 102 2.98 2.23 13.96
CA ALA A 102 2.31 1.69 15.12
C ALA A 102 0.80 1.96 15.07
N GLY A 103 0.06 1.19 15.86
CA GLY A 103 -1.37 1.37 16.01
C GLY A 103 -2.02 0.35 16.93
N ARG A 104 -3.31 0.12 16.70
CA ARG A 104 -4.13 -0.82 17.45
C ARG A 104 -4.83 -1.80 16.54
N TRP A 105 -5.15 -2.95 17.12
CA TRP A 105 -5.97 -3.96 16.48
C TRP A 105 -7.01 -4.49 17.45
N THR A 106 -8.10 -5.02 16.91
CA THR A 106 -9.19 -5.62 17.69
C THR A 106 -9.76 -6.79 16.92
N LEU A 107 -9.76 -7.96 17.55
CA LEU A 107 -10.42 -9.17 17.08
C LEU A 107 -11.85 -9.22 17.64
N SER A 108 -12.81 -9.46 16.75
CA SER A 108 -14.21 -9.75 17.08
C SER A 108 -14.59 -11.13 16.57
N GLY A 109 -15.56 -11.79 17.23
CA GLY A 109 -16.03 -13.14 16.90
C GLY A 109 -15.53 -14.20 17.89
N LEU A 110 -14.71 -15.15 17.42
CA LEU A 110 -14.23 -16.34 18.16
C LEU A 110 -13.19 -15.98 19.24
N GLY A 111 -13.64 -15.36 20.33
CA GLY A 111 -12.79 -14.87 21.41
C GLY A 111 -12.31 -13.45 21.14
N ALA A 112 -12.91 -12.48 21.82
CA ALA A 112 -12.53 -11.09 21.66
C ALA A 112 -11.17 -10.82 22.30
N CYS A 113 -10.28 -10.18 21.56
CA CYS A 113 -9.01 -9.71 22.08
C CYS A 113 -8.58 -8.45 21.34
N ALA A 114 -7.75 -7.65 21.99
CA ALA A 114 -7.25 -6.41 21.43
C ALA A 114 -5.83 -6.16 21.87
N GLY A 115 -5.17 -5.25 21.17
CA GLY A 115 -3.88 -4.75 21.62
C GLY A 115 -3.27 -3.78 20.62
N ARG A 116 -1.95 -3.66 20.69
CA ARG A 116 -1.18 -2.76 19.83
C ARG A 116 -0.42 -3.53 18.78
N TRP A 117 -0.10 -2.84 17.70
CA TRP A 117 0.85 -3.33 16.71
C TRP A 117 1.96 -2.31 16.49
N THR A 118 3.12 -2.81 16.11
CA THR A 118 4.24 -2.03 15.59
C THR A 118 4.67 -2.59 14.25
N ALA A 119 5.25 -1.75 13.40
CA ALA A 119 5.76 -2.16 12.11
C ALA A 119 7.14 -1.57 11.86
N ARG A 120 7.98 -2.33 11.16
CA ARG A 120 9.26 -1.85 10.64
C ARG A 120 9.44 -2.27 9.19
N ARG A 121 10.00 -1.38 8.38
CA ARG A 121 10.39 -1.69 7.02
C ARG A 121 11.56 -2.67 7.03
N THR A 122 11.53 -3.65 6.14
CA THR A 122 12.54 -4.72 6.08
C THR A 122 13.43 -4.64 4.83
N GLY A 123 13.33 -3.54 4.06
CA GLY A 123 14.13 -3.27 2.87
C GLY A 123 14.36 -1.77 2.67
#